data_AF-A0A484L0Y3-F1
#
_entry.id   AF-A0A484L0Y3-F1
#
_cell.length_a   1.000
_cell.length_b   1.000
_cell.length_c   1.000
_cell.angle_alpha   90.00
_cell.angle_beta   90.00
_cell.angle_gamma   90.00
#
_symmetry.space_group_name_H-M   'P 1'
#
loop_
_entity.id
_entity.type
_entity.pdbx_description
1 polymer ?
#
loop_
_entity_poly.entity_id
_entity_poly.type
_entity_poly.pdbx_seq_one_letter_code
_entity_poly.pdbx_strand_id
1 'polypeptide(L)'
;MFSWDDLQAKLNHELADNVGNLINRVLTFIAKPPGKGYDSVIPDLLEAEIEEVDLSLSSKIDVFVHEYLEAMEKGKLKKGLEVAMKISQAGNQYFQGNKVWELYKENSLRCGVVVKTLAGVVGILAYLLEPFMPSFTIEVLRQLDLPMAEISSLLDERGEIQMPWNVIPVGHQIGTPRPLFKELKDEEVEALKKRFSGNQGDRGANTAPGATARNITKAGKSKLEVDPVAC
;
A
#
# COMPACT_ATOMS: atom_id res chain seq x y z
N MET A 1 11.00 -4.93 22.49
CA MET A 1 12.15 -5.79 22.12
C MET A 1 11.94 -6.20 20.67
N PHE A 2 12.97 -6.13 19.85
CA PHE A 2 12.89 -6.57 18.45
C PHE A 2 13.05 -8.10 18.37
N SER A 3 12.28 -8.75 17.50
CA SER A 3 12.41 -10.17 17.17
C SER A 3 12.35 -10.35 15.66
N TRP A 4 13.30 -11.12 15.13
CA TRP A 4 13.33 -11.48 13.71
C TRP A 4 12.14 -12.35 13.31
N ASP A 5 11.70 -13.24 14.21
CA ASP A 5 10.53 -14.10 13.97
C ASP A 5 9.24 -13.28 13.95
N ASP A 6 9.13 -12.29 14.84
CA ASP A 6 7.96 -11.39 14.86
C ASP A 6 7.95 -10.48 13.62
N LEU A 7 9.12 -10.01 13.17
CA LEU A 7 9.24 -9.27 11.90
C LEU A 7 8.78 -10.13 10.72
N GLN A 8 9.23 -11.38 10.63
CA GLN A 8 8.84 -12.30 9.57
C GLN A 8 7.33 -12.54 9.59
N ALA A 9 6.78 -12.89 10.76
CA ALA A 9 5.36 -13.14 10.92
C ALA A 9 4.52 -11.91 10.52
N LYS A 10 4.93 -10.71 10.92
CA LYS A 10 4.21 -9.48 10.57
C LYS A 10 4.33 -9.12 9.09
N LEU A 11 5.51 -9.31 8.49
CA LEU A 11 5.70 -9.07 7.07
C LEU A 11 4.88 -10.06 6.22
N ASN A 12 4.92 -11.34 6.54
CA ASN A 12 4.24 -12.36 5.75
C ASN A 12 2.72 -12.27 5.98
N HIS A 13 2.24 -12.26 7.22
CA HIS A 13 0.80 -12.34 7.48
C HIS A 13 0.04 -11.02 7.35
N GLU A 14 0.60 -9.90 7.81
CA GLU A 14 -0.11 -8.61 7.76
C GLU A 14 0.12 -7.90 6.42
N LEU A 15 1.35 -7.91 5.91
CA LEU A 15 1.66 -7.21 4.66
C LEU A 15 1.44 -8.09 3.44
N ALA A 16 2.08 -9.25 3.34
CA ALA A 16 1.97 -10.06 2.12
C ALA A 16 0.59 -10.73 1.98
N ASP A 17 0.13 -11.46 3.00
CA ASP A 17 -1.08 -12.31 2.94
C ASP A 17 -2.39 -11.52 3.06
N ASN A 18 -2.34 -10.33 3.68
CA ASN A 18 -3.51 -9.47 3.88
C ASN A 18 -3.51 -8.28 2.90
N VAL A 19 -2.69 -7.25 3.14
CA VAL A 19 -2.70 -6.01 2.33
C VAL A 19 -2.28 -6.26 0.89
N GLY A 20 -1.12 -6.86 0.68
CA GLY A 20 -0.57 -7.17 -0.63
C GLY A 20 -1.47 -8.11 -1.42
N ASN A 21 -2.01 -9.13 -0.78
CA ASN A 21 -2.92 -10.08 -1.38
C ASN A 21 -4.22 -9.43 -1.87
N LEU A 22 -4.85 -8.57 -1.04
CA LEU A 22 -6.06 -7.86 -1.46
C LEU A 22 -5.79 -7.03 -2.72
N ILE A 23 -4.79 -6.16 -2.65
CA ILE A 23 -4.49 -5.22 -3.73
C ILE A 23 -4.13 -5.99 -5.00
N ASN A 24 -3.25 -6.99 -4.89
CA ASN A 24 -2.85 -7.79 -6.05
C ASN A 24 -4.04 -8.54 -6.66
N ARG A 25 -4.93 -9.13 -5.86
CA ARG A 25 -6.11 -9.86 -6.36
C ARG A 25 -7.08 -8.94 -7.08
N VAL A 26 -7.37 -7.78 -6.51
CA VAL A 26 -8.29 -6.78 -7.09
C VAL A 26 -7.74 -6.25 -8.40
N LEU A 27 -6.50 -5.74 -8.40
CA LEU A 27 -5.91 -5.13 -9.59
C LEU A 27 -5.63 -6.15 -10.69
N THR A 28 -5.16 -7.36 -10.34
CA THR A 28 -4.99 -8.44 -11.33
C THR A 28 -6.33 -8.91 -11.88
N PHE A 29 -7.42 -8.89 -11.10
CA PHE A 29 -8.75 -9.19 -11.61
C PHE A 29 -9.18 -8.17 -12.67
N ILE A 30 -9.04 -6.88 -12.36
CA ILE A 30 -9.40 -5.78 -13.25
C ILE A 30 -8.57 -5.84 -14.54
N ALA A 31 -7.26 -6.07 -14.43
CA ALA A 31 -6.33 -6.10 -15.57
C ALA A 31 -6.49 -7.32 -16.50
N LYS A 32 -7.28 -8.33 -16.12
CA LYS A 32 -7.53 -9.48 -17.00
C LYS A 32 -8.32 -9.05 -18.24
N PRO A 33 -8.08 -9.69 -19.40
CA PRO A 33 -8.78 -9.36 -20.63
C PRO A 33 -10.30 -9.63 -20.53
N PRO A 34 -11.11 -9.07 -21.45
CA PRO A 34 -12.54 -9.31 -21.51
C PRO A 34 -12.86 -10.82 -21.53
N GLY A 35 -13.92 -11.21 -20.82
CA GLY A 35 -14.27 -12.62 -20.58
C GLY A 35 -13.55 -13.27 -19.40
N LYS A 36 -12.54 -12.59 -18.81
CA LYS A 36 -11.89 -12.99 -17.55
C LYS A 36 -11.73 -11.84 -16.55
N GLY A 37 -12.00 -10.61 -16.96
CA GLY A 37 -11.85 -9.37 -16.19
C GLY A 37 -12.34 -8.16 -17.00
N TYR A 38 -11.76 -6.98 -16.75
CA TYR A 38 -12.26 -5.71 -17.27
C TYR A 38 -11.24 -4.94 -18.13
N ASP A 39 -10.23 -5.60 -18.66
CA ASP A 39 -9.21 -5.02 -19.55
C ASP A 39 -8.51 -3.78 -18.97
N SER A 40 -8.21 -3.83 -17.67
CA SER A 40 -7.62 -2.71 -16.92
C SER A 40 -8.52 -1.48 -16.78
N VAL A 41 -9.81 -1.58 -17.08
CA VAL A 41 -10.79 -0.49 -16.92
C VAL A 41 -11.70 -0.77 -15.73
N ILE A 42 -11.93 0.24 -14.89
CA ILE A 42 -12.88 0.15 -13.79
C ILE A 42 -14.30 0.12 -14.35
N PRO A 43 -15.10 -0.92 -14.03
CA PRO A 43 -16.44 -1.08 -14.57
C PRO A 43 -17.40 0.02 -14.12
N ASP A 44 -18.36 0.33 -14.97
CA ASP A 44 -19.43 1.28 -14.69
C ASP A 44 -20.54 0.67 -13.82
N LEU A 45 -21.20 1.51 -13.02
CA LEU A 45 -22.35 1.17 -12.18
C LEU A 45 -23.70 1.61 -12.76
N LEU A 46 -23.75 2.20 -13.97
CA LEU A 46 -24.97 2.83 -14.52
C LEU A 46 -26.26 1.98 -14.45
N GLU A 47 -26.16 0.65 -14.38
CA GLU A 47 -27.30 -0.27 -14.34
C GLU A 47 -27.27 -1.26 -13.16
N ALA A 48 -26.32 -1.10 -12.24
CA ALA A 48 -26.09 -2.07 -11.17
C ALA A 48 -26.63 -1.58 -9.82
N GLU A 49 -27.35 -2.45 -9.12
CA GLU A 49 -27.88 -2.16 -7.80
C GLU A 49 -26.81 -2.36 -6.72
N ILE A 50 -26.75 -1.42 -5.77
CA ILE A 50 -25.97 -1.56 -4.54
C ILE A 50 -26.76 -2.47 -3.60
N GLU A 51 -26.14 -3.57 -3.17
CA GLU A 51 -26.76 -4.54 -2.27
C GLU A 51 -26.39 -4.30 -0.80
N GLU A 52 -27.12 -4.94 0.12
CA GLU A 52 -26.87 -4.85 1.56
C GLU A 52 -25.43 -5.24 1.94
N VAL A 53 -24.81 -6.20 1.24
CA VAL A 53 -23.43 -6.61 1.49
C VAL A 53 -22.42 -5.50 1.16
N ASP A 54 -22.73 -4.65 0.18
CA ASP A 54 -21.89 -3.51 -0.24
C ASP A 54 -21.99 -2.40 0.81
N LEU A 55 -23.22 -2.08 1.23
CA LEU A 55 -23.50 -1.15 2.31
C LEU A 55 -22.83 -1.60 3.62
N SER A 56 -22.91 -2.89 3.95
CA SER A 56 -22.29 -3.47 5.13
C SER A 56 -20.76 -3.33 5.11
N LEU A 57 -20.11 -3.57 3.96
CA LEU A 57 -18.68 -3.32 3.82
C LEU A 57 -18.38 -1.83 4.00
N SER A 58 -19.13 -0.96 3.33
CA SER A 58 -18.92 0.49 3.41
C SER A 58 -19.02 1.01 4.84
N SER A 59 -20.09 0.64 5.56
CA SER A 59 -20.26 1.04 6.97
C SER A 59 -19.14 0.51 7.87
N LYS A 60 -18.62 -0.69 7.62
CA LYS A 60 -17.46 -1.20 8.37
C LYS A 60 -16.19 -0.38 8.09
N ILE A 61 -15.95 -0.04 6.83
CA ILE A 61 -14.79 0.77 6.44
C ILE A 61 -14.90 2.15 7.06
N ASP A 62 -16.07 2.77 7.01
CA ASP A 62 -16.33 4.06 7.64
C ASP A 62 -16.02 4.04 9.15
N VAL A 63 -16.50 3.04 9.88
CA VAL A 63 -16.17 2.86 11.30
C VAL A 63 -14.65 2.72 11.52
N PHE A 64 -13.96 1.91 10.70
CA PHE A 64 -12.52 1.74 10.83
C PHE A 64 -11.74 3.01 10.48
N VAL A 65 -12.19 3.80 9.52
CA VAL A 65 -11.60 5.09 9.19
C VAL A 65 -11.70 6.02 10.39
N HIS A 66 -12.87 6.13 11.03
CA HIS A 66 -13.05 6.94 12.22
C HIS A 66 -12.18 6.46 13.39
N GLU A 67 -12.11 5.14 13.64
CA GLU A 67 -11.20 4.57 14.65
C GLU A 67 -9.72 4.87 14.35
N TYR A 68 -9.32 4.84 13.06
CA TYR A 68 -7.98 5.17 12.63
C TYR A 68 -7.68 6.64 12.91
N LEU A 69 -8.55 7.56 12.48
CA LEU A 69 -8.36 8.99 12.66
C LEU A 69 -8.26 9.37 14.14
N GLU A 70 -9.18 8.86 14.98
CA GLU A 70 -9.14 9.08 16.43
C GLU A 70 -7.83 8.56 17.05
N ALA A 71 -7.33 7.42 16.60
CA ALA A 71 -6.06 6.88 17.07
C ALA A 71 -4.87 7.76 16.64
N MET A 72 -4.85 8.23 15.39
CA MET A 72 -3.78 9.06 14.85
C MET A 72 -3.73 10.44 15.51
N GLU A 73 -4.89 11.08 15.73
CA GLU A 73 -5.00 12.35 16.46
C GLU A 73 -4.46 12.25 17.89
N LYS A 74 -4.64 11.08 18.53
CA LYS A 74 -4.12 10.79 19.88
C LYS A 74 -2.68 10.29 19.88
N GLY A 75 -1.99 10.30 18.74
CA GLY A 75 -0.60 9.82 18.60
C GLY A 75 -0.44 8.30 18.76
N LYS A 76 -1.52 7.52 18.68
CA LYS A 76 -1.52 6.06 18.86
C LYS A 76 -1.23 5.34 17.53
N LEU A 77 -0.04 5.57 16.97
CA LEU A 77 0.38 5.06 15.65
C LEU A 77 0.16 3.55 15.47
N LYS A 78 0.54 2.74 16.46
CA LYS A 78 0.35 1.28 16.42
C LYS A 78 -1.13 0.90 16.25
N LYS A 79 -2.02 1.58 16.99
CA LYS A 79 -3.46 1.34 16.92
C LYS A 79 -4.02 1.77 15.56
N GLY A 80 -3.58 2.91 15.03
CA GLY A 80 -3.92 3.35 13.67
C GLY A 80 -3.54 2.29 12.64
N LEU A 81 -2.30 1.79 12.67
CA LEU A 81 -1.83 0.75 11.77
C LEU A 81 -2.65 -0.55 11.88
N GLU A 82 -2.93 -1.02 13.10
CA GLU A 82 -3.78 -2.20 13.33
C GLU A 82 -5.19 -2.03 12.73
N VAL A 83 -5.77 -0.84 12.83
CA VAL A 83 -7.08 -0.54 12.25
C VAL A 83 -7.02 -0.52 10.72
N ALA A 84 -5.97 0.04 10.12
CA ALA A 84 -5.77 -0.03 8.67
C ALA A 84 -5.68 -1.48 8.16
N MET A 85 -5.04 -2.39 8.91
CA MET A 85 -4.99 -3.81 8.54
C MET A 85 -6.38 -4.48 8.54
N LYS A 86 -7.30 -4.03 9.42
CA LYS A 86 -8.69 -4.53 9.44
C LYS A 86 -9.48 -4.15 8.18
N ILE A 87 -9.23 -2.96 7.62
CA ILE A 87 -9.85 -2.53 6.36
C ILE A 87 -9.46 -3.50 5.24
N SER A 88 -8.19 -3.85 5.15
CA SER A 88 -7.72 -4.87 4.20
C SER A 88 -8.34 -6.25 4.46
N GLN A 89 -8.48 -6.65 5.72
CA GLN A 89 -9.11 -7.91 6.06
C GLN A 89 -10.59 -7.95 5.62
N ALA A 90 -11.33 -6.86 5.84
CA ALA A 90 -12.72 -6.73 5.40
C ALA A 90 -12.83 -6.77 3.86
N GLY A 91 -11.94 -6.10 3.15
CA GLY A 91 -11.85 -6.17 1.68
C GLY A 91 -11.57 -7.58 1.18
N ASN A 92 -10.64 -8.31 1.81
CA ASN A 92 -10.35 -9.71 1.48
C ASN A 92 -11.57 -10.62 1.69
N GLN A 93 -12.28 -10.46 2.81
CA GLN A 93 -13.50 -11.22 3.10
C GLN A 93 -14.60 -10.91 2.08
N TYR A 94 -14.76 -9.64 1.71
CA TYR A 94 -15.74 -9.23 0.72
C TYR A 94 -15.42 -9.76 -0.69
N PHE A 95 -14.15 -9.71 -1.11
CA PHE A 95 -13.71 -10.34 -2.37
C PHE A 95 -14.05 -11.85 -2.37
N GLN A 96 -13.73 -12.54 -1.28
CA GLN A 96 -13.94 -13.99 -1.19
C GLN A 96 -15.41 -14.37 -1.10
N GLY A 97 -16.19 -13.67 -0.27
CA GLY A 97 -17.62 -13.93 -0.05
C GLY A 97 -18.46 -13.72 -1.30
N ASN A 98 -18.13 -12.72 -2.12
CA ASN A 98 -18.78 -12.50 -3.42
C ASN A 98 -18.31 -13.46 -4.51
N LYS A 99 -17.26 -14.26 -4.27
CA LYS A 99 -16.67 -15.17 -5.25
C LYS A 99 -16.49 -14.52 -6.63
N VAL A 100 -15.80 -13.36 -6.67
CA VAL A 100 -15.71 -12.45 -7.84
C VAL A 100 -15.55 -13.17 -9.20
N TRP A 101 -14.76 -14.24 -9.26
CA TRP A 101 -14.54 -15.04 -10.47
C TRP A 101 -15.77 -15.80 -10.99
N GLU A 102 -16.59 -16.32 -10.09
CA GLU A 102 -17.87 -16.97 -10.41
C GLU A 102 -18.90 -15.88 -10.75
N LEU A 103 -18.98 -14.86 -9.90
CA LEU A 103 -19.92 -13.75 -10.06
C LEU A 103 -19.74 -13.02 -11.40
N TYR A 104 -18.52 -12.83 -11.88
CA TYR A 104 -18.27 -12.23 -13.20
C TYR A 104 -18.94 -12.98 -14.35
N LYS A 105 -19.01 -14.32 -14.26
CA LYS A 105 -19.62 -15.16 -15.30
C LYS A 105 -21.13 -15.21 -15.18
N GLU A 106 -21.65 -15.13 -13.97
CA GLU A 106 -23.07 -15.27 -13.66
C GLU A 106 -23.82 -13.94 -13.78
N ASN A 107 -23.23 -12.86 -13.25
CA ASN A 107 -23.80 -11.53 -13.23
C ASN A 107 -22.68 -10.47 -13.27
N SER A 108 -22.29 -10.11 -14.50
CA SER A 108 -21.20 -9.16 -14.75
C SER A 108 -21.48 -7.74 -14.26
N LEU A 109 -22.76 -7.31 -14.26
CA LEU A 109 -23.21 -6.02 -13.70
C LEU A 109 -22.95 -5.97 -12.19
N ARG A 110 -23.40 -7.00 -11.46
CA ARG A 110 -23.18 -7.12 -10.02
C ARG A 110 -21.69 -7.21 -9.68
N CYS A 111 -20.93 -7.99 -10.45
CA CYS A 111 -19.48 -8.07 -10.31
C CYS A 111 -18.80 -6.70 -10.49
N GLY A 112 -19.35 -5.85 -11.37
CA GLY A 112 -18.89 -4.48 -11.56
C GLY A 112 -18.92 -3.66 -10.28
N VAL A 113 -20.04 -3.71 -9.54
CA VAL A 113 -20.18 -3.05 -8.22
C VAL A 113 -19.13 -3.57 -7.25
N VAL A 114 -18.97 -4.89 -7.14
CA VAL A 114 -18.01 -5.52 -6.23
C VAL A 114 -16.59 -5.06 -6.52
N VAL A 115 -16.20 -5.09 -7.79
CA VAL A 115 -14.84 -4.74 -8.22
C VAL A 115 -14.56 -3.25 -8.08
N LYS A 116 -15.51 -2.38 -8.43
CA LYS A 116 -15.38 -0.93 -8.22
C LYS A 116 -15.26 -0.59 -6.74
N THR A 117 -16.11 -1.20 -5.90
CA THR A 117 -16.06 -1.05 -4.43
C THR A 117 -14.68 -1.44 -3.91
N LEU A 118 -14.18 -2.62 -4.29
CA LEU A 118 -12.87 -3.11 -3.89
C LEU A 118 -11.72 -2.22 -4.35
N ALA A 119 -11.78 -1.69 -5.57
CA ALA A 119 -10.77 -0.75 -6.07
C ALA A 119 -10.74 0.53 -5.23
N GLY A 120 -11.90 1.02 -4.80
CA GLY A 120 -11.99 2.12 -3.83
C GLY A 120 -11.41 1.79 -2.47
N VAL A 121 -11.64 0.56 -1.95
CA VAL A 121 -10.98 0.10 -0.71
C VAL A 121 -9.46 0.12 -0.84
N VAL A 122 -8.92 -0.27 -2.00
CA VAL A 122 -7.47 -0.19 -2.29
C VAL A 122 -6.98 1.27 -2.24
N GLY A 123 -7.73 2.21 -2.82
CA GLY A 123 -7.42 3.64 -2.77
C GLY A 123 -7.42 4.19 -1.34
N ILE A 124 -8.44 3.87 -0.54
CA ILE A 124 -8.52 4.25 0.88
C ILE A 124 -7.35 3.67 1.68
N LEU A 125 -7.00 2.39 1.47
CA LEU A 125 -5.85 1.76 2.13
C LEU A 125 -4.54 2.46 1.79
N ALA A 126 -4.32 2.82 0.51
CA ALA A 126 -3.13 3.54 0.08
C ALA A 126 -2.99 4.88 0.81
N TYR A 127 -4.11 5.60 0.98
CA TYR A 127 -4.14 6.86 1.73
C TYR A 127 -3.80 6.68 3.21
N LEU A 128 -4.47 5.76 3.89
CA LEU A 128 -4.30 5.56 5.34
C LEU A 128 -2.91 4.99 5.69
N LEU A 129 -2.27 4.28 4.76
CA LEU A 129 -0.93 3.73 4.97
C LEU A 129 0.20 4.68 4.57
N GLU A 130 -0.09 5.83 3.94
CA GLU A 130 0.90 6.85 3.55
C GLU A 130 1.83 7.26 4.71
N PRO A 131 1.34 7.61 5.92
CA PRO A 131 2.21 8.05 7.00
C PRO A 131 3.10 6.93 7.58
N PHE A 132 2.85 5.67 7.20
CA PHE A 132 3.62 4.50 7.63
C PHE A 132 4.57 3.98 6.55
N MET A 133 4.12 3.97 5.29
CA MET A 133 4.81 3.37 4.16
C MET A 133 4.60 4.20 2.87
N PRO A 134 5.20 5.41 2.77
CA PRO A 134 4.96 6.31 1.64
C PRO A 134 5.38 5.70 0.28
N SER A 135 6.49 4.94 0.24
CA SER A 135 6.92 4.24 -0.98
C SER A 135 5.92 3.17 -1.43
N PHE A 136 5.22 2.52 -0.49
CA PHE A 136 4.15 1.57 -0.80
C PHE A 136 2.95 2.32 -1.38
N THR A 137 2.54 3.43 -0.78
CA THR A 137 1.42 4.25 -1.27
C THR A 137 1.68 4.73 -2.70
N ILE A 138 2.86 5.27 -2.99
CA ILE A 138 3.27 5.68 -4.34
C ILE A 138 3.14 4.50 -5.32
N GLU A 139 3.56 3.31 -4.91
CA GLU A 139 3.49 2.14 -5.76
C GLU A 139 2.05 1.68 -6.01
N VAL A 140 1.18 1.67 -4.99
CA VAL A 140 -0.24 1.33 -5.16
C VAL A 140 -0.92 2.31 -6.10
N LEU A 141 -0.66 3.61 -5.94
CA LEU A 141 -1.20 4.64 -6.83
C LEU A 141 -0.71 4.50 -8.25
N ARG A 142 0.56 4.16 -8.46
CA ARG A 142 1.10 3.87 -9.79
C ARG A 142 0.38 2.69 -10.45
N GLN A 143 -0.02 1.68 -9.68
CA GLN A 143 -0.80 0.56 -10.20
C GLN A 143 -2.28 0.91 -10.40
N LEU A 144 -2.83 1.85 -9.62
CA LEU A 144 -4.15 2.42 -9.85
C LEU A 144 -4.15 3.48 -10.97
N ASP A 145 -2.99 3.98 -11.40
CA ASP A 145 -2.82 5.14 -12.27
C ASP A 145 -3.55 6.40 -11.75
N LEU A 146 -3.41 6.67 -10.44
CA LEU A 146 -3.95 7.87 -9.81
C LEU A 146 -2.81 8.80 -9.36
N PRO A 147 -2.92 10.11 -9.57
CA PRO A 147 -1.93 11.05 -9.06
C PRO A 147 -2.04 11.19 -7.54
N MET A 148 -0.91 11.42 -6.87
CA MET A 148 -0.87 11.61 -5.41
C MET A 148 -1.79 12.74 -4.94
N ALA A 149 -1.94 13.80 -5.74
CA ALA A 149 -2.82 14.93 -5.41
C ALA A 149 -4.31 14.56 -5.41
N GLU A 150 -4.72 13.49 -6.10
CA GLU A 150 -6.10 13.01 -6.10
C GLU A 150 -6.40 12.07 -4.93
N ILE A 151 -5.40 11.62 -4.15
CA ILE A 151 -5.67 10.95 -2.89
C ILE A 151 -6.47 11.85 -1.92
N SER A 152 -6.20 13.16 -1.88
CA SER A 152 -7.01 14.06 -1.05
C SER A 152 -8.45 14.20 -1.54
N SER A 153 -8.73 13.83 -2.80
CA SER A 153 -10.10 13.79 -3.34
C SER A 153 -10.89 12.56 -2.87
N LEU A 154 -10.28 11.67 -2.08
CA LEU A 154 -10.99 10.60 -1.36
C LEU A 154 -11.97 11.13 -0.32
N LEU A 155 -11.83 12.39 0.06
CA LEU A 155 -12.74 13.08 0.94
C LEU A 155 -13.89 13.69 0.12
N ASP A 156 -15.09 13.61 0.65
CA ASP A 156 -16.25 14.31 0.12
C ASP A 156 -16.21 15.80 0.45
N GLU A 157 -17.24 16.54 0.03
CA GLU A 157 -17.38 17.98 0.29
C GLU A 157 -17.39 18.36 1.78
N ARG A 158 -17.61 17.39 2.68
CA ARG A 158 -17.65 17.56 4.14
C ARG A 158 -16.33 17.19 4.79
N GLY A 159 -15.37 16.69 4.02
CA GLY A 159 -14.10 16.18 4.53
C GLY A 159 -14.20 14.75 5.08
N GLU A 160 -15.30 14.04 4.81
CA GLU A 160 -15.49 12.64 5.22
C GLU A 160 -15.05 11.70 4.09
N ILE A 161 -14.63 10.48 4.41
CA ILE A 161 -14.23 9.53 3.36
C ILE A 161 -15.43 9.14 2.51
N GLN A 162 -15.31 9.27 1.18
CA GLN A 162 -16.34 8.86 0.25
C GLN A 162 -16.64 7.37 0.37
N MET A 163 -17.88 6.99 0.04
CA MET A 163 -18.25 5.58 -0.15
C MET A 163 -17.24 4.89 -1.07
N PRO A 164 -16.79 3.65 -0.79
CA PRO A 164 -15.72 3.03 -1.56
C PRO A 164 -16.00 2.95 -3.07
N TRP A 165 -17.24 2.75 -3.50
CA TRP A 165 -17.60 2.73 -4.93
C TRP A 165 -17.61 4.11 -5.62
N ASN A 166 -17.43 5.20 -4.88
CA ASN A 166 -17.29 6.57 -5.42
C ASN A 166 -15.84 7.06 -5.46
N VAL A 167 -14.93 6.34 -4.80
CA VAL A 167 -13.50 6.71 -4.70
C VAL A 167 -12.80 6.76 -6.06
N ILE A 168 -13.00 5.75 -6.90
CA ILE A 168 -12.38 5.70 -8.23
C ILE A 168 -13.44 6.03 -9.29
N PRO A 169 -13.16 6.98 -10.21
CA PRO A 169 -14.06 7.32 -11.29
C PRO A 169 -14.44 6.11 -12.14
N VAL A 170 -15.65 6.17 -12.69
CA VAL A 170 -16.12 5.21 -13.69
C VAL A 170 -15.25 5.30 -14.94
N GLY A 171 -14.95 4.14 -15.55
CA GLY A 171 -14.17 4.08 -16.78
C GLY A 171 -12.68 4.42 -16.61
N HIS A 172 -12.24 4.63 -15.36
CA HIS A 172 -10.83 4.87 -15.05
C HIS A 172 -9.98 3.68 -15.48
N GLN A 173 -8.87 3.95 -16.16
CA GLN A 173 -7.93 2.92 -16.57
C GLN A 173 -6.83 2.77 -15.53
N ILE A 174 -6.66 1.58 -14.98
CA ILE A 174 -5.59 1.29 -14.02
C ILE A 174 -4.26 1.04 -14.73
N GLY A 175 -3.17 1.19 -14.00
CA GLY A 175 -1.83 0.84 -14.43
C GLY A 175 -1.58 -0.68 -14.41
N THR A 176 -0.32 -1.08 -14.52
CA THR A 176 0.05 -2.51 -14.53
C THR A 176 0.17 -3.07 -13.12
N PRO A 177 -0.65 -4.07 -12.73
CA PRO A 177 -0.56 -4.69 -11.41
C PRO A 177 0.76 -5.44 -11.21
N ARG A 178 1.32 -5.38 -10.00
CA ARG A 178 2.46 -6.21 -9.59
C ARG A 178 2.43 -6.51 -8.09
N PRO A 179 2.98 -7.66 -7.65
CA PRO A 179 3.11 -7.96 -6.23
C PRO A 179 3.85 -6.85 -5.48
N LEU A 180 3.28 -6.40 -4.35
CA LEU A 180 3.80 -5.29 -3.54
C LEU A 180 4.79 -5.73 -2.48
N PHE A 181 4.62 -6.95 -1.97
CA PHE A 181 5.47 -7.53 -0.93
C PHE A 181 6.05 -8.85 -1.42
N LYS A 182 7.32 -9.08 -1.06
CA LYS A 182 7.97 -10.37 -1.19
C LYS A 182 7.97 -11.03 0.19
N GLU A 183 7.51 -12.26 0.26
CA GLU A 183 7.59 -13.07 1.48
C GLU A 183 9.05 -13.16 1.98
N LEU A 184 9.22 -13.06 3.30
CA LEU A 184 10.50 -13.26 3.96
C LEU A 184 10.61 -14.72 4.37
N LYS A 185 11.52 -15.45 3.70
CA LYS A 185 11.72 -16.89 3.93
C LYS A 185 12.56 -17.16 5.17
N ASP A 186 12.38 -18.34 5.75
CA ASP A 186 13.12 -18.79 6.94
C ASP A 186 14.64 -18.70 6.74
N GLU A 187 15.16 -19.06 5.56
CA GLU A 187 16.59 -18.99 5.28
C GLU A 187 17.11 -17.54 5.25
N GLU A 188 16.28 -16.60 4.76
CA GLU A 188 16.59 -15.16 4.76
C GLU A 188 16.59 -14.63 6.20
N VAL A 189 15.64 -15.05 7.04
CA VAL A 189 15.57 -14.70 8.46
C VAL A 189 16.78 -15.21 9.22
N GLU A 190 17.15 -16.47 9.06
CA GLU A 190 18.31 -17.07 9.74
C GLU A 190 19.62 -16.41 9.31
N ALA A 191 19.76 -16.07 8.02
CA ALA A 191 20.90 -15.31 7.52
C ALA A 191 20.98 -13.92 8.16
N LEU A 192 19.86 -13.22 8.33
CA LEU A 192 19.79 -11.90 8.97
C LEU A 192 20.06 -11.98 10.48
N LYS A 193 19.45 -12.95 11.18
CA LYS A 193 19.73 -13.25 12.59
C LYS A 193 21.22 -13.43 12.82
N LYS A 194 21.87 -14.26 12.00
CA LYS A 194 23.32 -14.52 12.09
C LYS A 194 24.16 -13.28 11.75
N ARG A 195 23.75 -12.48 10.77
CA ARG A 195 24.47 -11.26 10.37
C ARG A 195 24.43 -10.18 11.44
N PHE A 196 23.32 -10.07 12.17
CA PHE A 196 23.09 -9.01 13.14
C PHE A 196 23.14 -9.49 14.61
N SER A 197 23.45 -10.77 14.84
CA SER A 197 23.78 -11.27 16.17
C SER A 197 25.21 -10.88 16.56
N GLY A 198 25.41 -10.50 17.82
CA GLY A 198 26.72 -10.14 18.38
C GLY A 198 26.73 -8.82 19.15
N ASN A 199 27.71 -8.67 20.05
CA ASN A 199 27.96 -7.41 20.76
C ASN A 199 28.75 -6.45 19.85
N GLN A 200 28.59 -5.13 20.01
CA GLN A 200 29.31 -4.13 19.20
C GLN A 200 30.85 -4.31 19.19
N GLY A 201 31.42 -5.07 20.14
CA GLY A 201 32.85 -5.42 20.21
C GLY A 201 33.36 -6.38 19.12
N ASP A 202 32.51 -7.22 18.51
CA ASP A 202 32.95 -8.21 17.50
C ASP A 202 32.87 -7.69 16.05
N ARG A 203 32.34 -6.48 15.84
CA ARG A 203 32.21 -5.88 14.49
C ARG A 203 33.55 -5.53 13.84
N GLY A 204 34.64 -5.51 14.60
CA GLY A 204 36.00 -5.28 14.10
C GLY A 204 36.65 -6.49 13.41
N ALA A 205 36.13 -7.71 13.61
CA ALA A 205 36.77 -8.94 13.10
C ALA A 205 36.15 -9.47 11.79
N ASN A 206 34.94 -9.02 11.43
CA ASN A 206 34.19 -9.55 10.28
C ASN A 206 33.99 -8.56 9.12
N THR A 207 34.89 -7.60 8.95
CA THR A 207 34.97 -6.81 7.70
C THR A 207 36.07 -7.37 6.81
N ALA A 208 35.71 -8.29 5.90
CA ALA A 208 36.52 -8.52 4.71
C ALA A 208 36.35 -7.33 3.74
N PRO A 209 37.41 -6.91 3.03
CA PRO A 209 37.52 -5.58 2.45
C PRO A 209 36.81 -5.50 1.09
N GLY A 210 35.93 -4.51 0.91
CA GLY A 210 35.18 -4.38 -0.33
C GLY A 210 34.46 -3.04 -0.50
N ALA A 211 35.19 -1.94 -0.40
CA ALA A 211 34.91 -0.69 -1.12
C ALA A 211 36.03 0.32 -0.80
N THR A 212 37.03 0.39 -1.67
CA THR A 212 38.07 1.42 -1.62
C THR A 212 37.42 2.79 -1.81
N ALA A 213 37.16 3.50 -0.73
CA ALA A 213 36.93 4.94 -0.77
C ALA A 213 38.23 5.59 -1.28
N ARG A 214 38.23 6.05 -2.54
CA ARG A 214 39.28 6.95 -3.04
C ARG A 214 39.20 8.24 -2.26
N ASN A 215 40.12 8.40 -1.29
CA ASN A 215 40.38 9.66 -0.63
C ASN A 215 40.89 10.68 -1.66
N ILE A 216 40.09 11.70 -1.94
CA ILE A 216 40.57 12.94 -2.53
C ILE A 216 41.02 13.83 -1.37
N THR A 217 42.32 13.86 -1.07
CA THR A 217 42.93 14.97 -0.33
C THR A 217 44.30 15.30 -0.91
N LYS A 218 44.39 16.43 -1.61
CA LYS A 218 45.41 17.48 -1.46
C LYS A 218 45.36 18.45 -2.64
N ALA A 219 44.77 19.61 -2.42
CA ALA A 219 45.24 20.88 -2.97
C ALA A 219 45.35 21.80 -1.75
N GLY A 220 46.53 22.15 -1.29
CA GLY A 220 47.40 23.06 -2.02
C GLY A 220 47.04 24.48 -1.57
N LYS A 221 47.63 24.92 -0.45
CA LYS A 221 47.53 26.31 0.01
C LYS A 221 48.15 27.20 -1.07
N SER A 222 47.35 28.01 -1.75
CA SER A 222 47.84 29.26 -2.33
C SER A 222 46.98 30.40 -1.84
N LYS A 223 47.66 31.37 -1.22
CA LYS A 223 47.13 32.70 -0.90
C LYS A 223 46.48 33.30 -2.15
N LEU A 224 45.32 33.91 -1.98
CA LEU A 224 44.81 34.94 -2.88
C LEU A 224 44.54 36.17 -2.02
N GLU A 225 45.29 37.21 -2.34
CA GLU A 225 45.15 38.58 -1.85
C GLU A 225 43.73 39.10 -2.12
N VAL A 226 43.24 39.87 -1.16
CA VAL A 226 41.98 40.61 -1.26
C VAL A 226 42.37 42.04 -1.60
N ASP A 227 42.17 42.45 -2.84
CA ASP A 227 42.13 43.87 -3.21
C ASP A 227 40.66 44.34 -3.26
N PRO A 228 40.35 45.54 -2.73
CA PRO A 228 38.98 46.00 -2.60
C PRO A 228 38.54 46.93 -3.75
N VAL A 229 37.21 47.02 -3.92
CA VAL A 229 36.41 48.17 -4.39
C VAL A 229 35.84 48.17 -5.83
N ALA A 230 34.49 48.22 -5.83
CA ALA A 230 33.49 48.92 -6.67
C ALA A 230 33.35 48.65 -8.18
N CYS A 231 32.09 48.36 -8.56
CA CYS A 231 31.21 49.38 -9.14
C CYS A 231 29.75 49.15 -8.69
#